data_AF-M3XI14-F1
#
_entry.id   AF-M3XI14-F1
#
_cell.length_a   1.000
_cell.length_b   1.000
_cell.length_c   1.000
_cell.angle_alpha   90.00
_cell.angle_beta   90.00
_cell.angle_gamma   90.00
#
_symmetry.space_group_name_H-M   'P 1'
#
loop_
_entity.id
_entity.type
_entity.pdbx_description
1 polymer ?
#
loop_
_entity_poly.entity_id
_entity_poly.type
_entity_poly.pdbx_seq_one_letter_code
_entity_poly.pdbx_strand_id
1 'polypeptide(L)'
;MDDHTLPEKHGIGFTNMVERTTPGSKDLSSKEFREGGRILLQKLQKYKPRIAVFNGKCIYEIFSKEVFGIKAKKLDFGLQPHKVPETETMCYLMPSSSARCAQFPRAQDKVHYYIKLKELRDQLKGISTTSEVKEVEYTFDLQLAKEDAKRLAIKEEKYDPGYDAACGGTFGEKTDGDNQCNFSANGPDPENTDYNTQGSPFAQIPDGQWMTQSFTDHIPDIGTYNMQQQG
;
A
#
# COMPACT_ATOMS: atom_id res chain seq x y z
N MET A 1 10.72 0.94 -17.66
CA MET A 1 9.30 1.27 -17.37
C MET A 1 8.56 1.16 -18.69
N ASP A 2 7.63 0.21 -18.77
CA ASP A 2 6.97 -0.17 -20.03
C ASP A 2 5.52 0.35 -20.13
N ASP A 3 5.09 1.11 -19.12
CA ASP A 3 3.74 1.66 -18.93
C ASP A 3 3.23 2.46 -20.13
N HIS A 4 4.07 3.34 -20.69
CA HIS A 4 3.76 4.16 -21.85
C HIS A 4 3.48 3.34 -23.13
N THR A 5 3.92 2.08 -23.21
CA THR A 5 3.70 1.20 -24.37
C THR A 5 2.39 0.42 -24.30
N LEU A 6 1.76 0.33 -23.13
CA LEU A 6 0.53 -0.46 -22.93
C LEU A 6 -0.67 0.03 -23.74
N PRO A 7 -0.93 1.35 -23.92
CA PRO A 7 -2.04 1.81 -24.74
C PRO A 7 -1.92 1.34 -26.19
N GLU A 8 -0.72 1.43 -26.77
CA GLU A 8 -0.46 1.06 -28.16
C GLU A 8 -0.42 -0.46 -28.36
N LYS A 9 0.36 -1.18 -27.52
CA LYS A 9 0.56 -2.63 -27.68
C LYS A 9 -0.59 -3.48 -27.18
N HIS A 10 -1.25 -3.05 -26.11
CA HIS A 10 -2.24 -3.86 -25.38
C HIS A 10 -3.62 -3.21 -25.26
N GLY A 11 -3.77 -1.93 -25.63
CA GLY A 11 -5.02 -1.19 -25.47
C GLY A 11 -5.39 -0.94 -24.02
N ILE A 12 -4.40 -0.80 -23.12
CA ILE A 12 -4.60 -0.59 -21.69
C ILE A 12 -4.08 0.80 -21.31
N GLY A 13 -4.95 1.61 -20.70
CA GLY A 13 -4.60 2.93 -20.17
C GLY A 13 -4.73 2.98 -18.65
N PHE A 14 -4.11 4.00 -18.04
CA PHE A 14 -4.12 4.21 -16.60
C PHE A 14 -4.67 5.61 -16.26
N THR A 15 -5.44 5.67 -15.18
CA THR A 15 -5.86 6.91 -14.53
C THR A 15 -6.12 6.62 -13.05
N ASN A 16 -6.07 7.65 -12.21
CA ASN A 16 -6.39 7.54 -10.80
C ASN A 16 -7.69 8.28 -10.47
N MET A 17 -8.33 7.87 -9.37
CA MET A 17 -9.47 8.59 -8.78
C MET A 17 -9.03 9.97 -8.26
N VAL A 18 -7.89 10.03 -7.58
CA VAL A 18 -7.32 11.26 -7.04
C VAL A 18 -5.93 11.45 -7.63
N GLU A 19 -5.63 12.65 -8.12
CA GLU A 19 -4.36 12.96 -8.78
C GLU A 19 -3.21 13.20 -7.80
N ARG A 20 -3.52 13.62 -6.56
CA ARG A 20 -2.53 13.88 -5.52
C ARG A 20 -1.87 12.58 -5.06
N THR A 21 -0.54 12.55 -5.10
CA THR A 21 0.27 11.46 -4.55
C THR A 21 0.07 11.36 -3.03
N THR A 22 -0.27 10.16 -2.55
CA THR A 22 -0.45 9.86 -1.12
C THR A 22 0.22 8.54 -0.76
N PRO A 23 0.76 8.38 0.47
CA PRO A 23 1.32 7.10 0.92
C PRO A 23 0.29 5.95 0.91
N GLY A 24 -0.97 6.26 1.22
CA GLY A 24 -2.06 5.30 1.12
C GLY A 24 -3.43 5.92 0.89
N SER A 25 -4.39 5.07 0.51
CA SER A 25 -5.78 5.48 0.29
C SER A 25 -6.50 5.97 1.55
N LYS A 26 -5.94 5.73 2.74
CA LYS A 26 -6.47 6.21 4.02
C LYS A 26 -6.19 7.70 4.28
N ASP A 27 -5.25 8.29 3.55
CA ASP A 27 -4.81 9.68 3.72
C ASP A 27 -5.60 10.65 2.83
N LEU A 28 -6.65 10.15 2.17
CA LEU A 28 -7.51 10.88 1.25
C LEU A 28 -8.82 11.26 1.93
N SER A 29 -9.17 12.53 1.87
CA SER A 29 -10.41 13.04 2.45
C SER A 29 -11.63 12.65 1.60
N SER A 30 -12.80 12.56 2.22
CA SER A 30 -14.06 12.34 1.50
C SER A 30 -14.35 13.43 0.46
N LYS A 31 -13.83 14.66 0.63
CA LYS A 31 -13.99 15.74 -0.35
C LYS A 31 -13.14 15.48 -1.61
N GLU A 32 -11.88 15.08 -1.43
CA GLU A 32 -11.00 14.73 -2.55
C GLU A 32 -11.56 13.55 -3.35
N PHE A 33 -12.15 12.57 -2.68
CA PHE A 33 -12.78 11.43 -3.33
C PHE A 33 -14.00 11.80 -4.17
N ARG A 34 -14.85 12.72 -3.69
CA ARG A 34 -16.00 13.21 -4.45
C ARG A 34 -15.59 13.97 -5.69
N GLU A 35 -14.66 14.88 -5.52
CA GLU A 35 -14.13 15.66 -6.65
C GLU A 35 -13.41 14.75 -7.65
N GLY A 36 -12.61 13.82 -7.15
CA GLY A 36 -11.96 12.78 -7.94
C GLY A 36 -12.95 11.92 -8.74
N GLY A 37 -14.07 11.54 -8.14
CA GLY A 37 -15.15 10.80 -8.80
C GLY A 37 -15.74 11.55 -9.98
N ARG A 38 -15.99 12.86 -9.83
CA ARG A 38 -16.50 13.74 -10.88
C ARG A 38 -15.48 13.90 -12.03
N ILE A 39 -14.21 14.12 -11.70
CA ILE A 39 -13.13 14.23 -12.70
C ILE A 39 -12.96 12.90 -13.45
N LEU A 40 -12.97 11.78 -12.73
CA LEU A 40 -12.87 10.45 -13.32
C LEU A 40 -14.03 10.17 -14.27
N LEU A 41 -15.27 10.51 -13.88
CA LEU A 41 -16.44 10.40 -14.74
C LEU A 41 -16.24 11.17 -16.05
N GLN A 42 -15.79 12.42 -15.99
CA GLN A 42 -15.52 13.22 -17.19
C GLN A 42 -14.45 12.58 -18.09
N LYS A 43 -13.39 12.02 -17.50
CA LYS A 43 -12.36 11.29 -18.27
C LYS A 43 -12.95 10.05 -18.95
N LEU A 44 -13.77 9.27 -18.24
CA LEU A 44 -14.42 8.09 -18.80
C LEU A 44 -15.42 8.43 -19.91
N GLN A 45 -16.18 9.51 -19.77
CA GLN A 45 -17.10 10.02 -20.79
C GLN A 45 -16.36 10.57 -22.03
N LYS A 46 -15.18 11.16 -21.84
CA LYS A 46 -14.33 11.65 -22.94
C LYS A 46 -13.69 10.52 -23.73
N TYR A 47 -13.02 9.58 -23.06
CA TYR A 47 -12.22 8.54 -23.72
C TYR A 47 -13.00 7.27 -24.04
N LYS A 48 -14.16 7.05 -23.41
CA LYS A 48 -15.10 5.93 -23.64
C LYS A 48 -14.39 4.57 -23.79
N PRO A 49 -13.56 4.15 -22.81
CA PRO A 49 -12.93 2.84 -22.87
C PRO A 49 -13.99 1.74 -22.88
N ARG A 50 -13.67 0.55 -23.41
CA ARG A 50 -14.63 -0.57 -23.40
C ARG A 50 -14.95 -1.03 -21.97
N ILE A 51 -13.95 -1.00 -21.09
CA ILE A 51 -14.06 -1.45 -19.71
C ILE A 51 -13.31 -0.44 -18.82
N ALA A 52 -13.98 0.09 -17.80
CA ALA A 52 -13.37 0.79 -16.68
C ALA A 52 -13.06 -0.20 -15.56
N VAL A 53 -11.78 -0.46 -15.33
CA VAL A 53 -11.32 -1.44 -14.34
C VAL A 53 -10.94 -0.72 -13.04
N PHE A 54 -11.70 -1.00 -11.98
CA PHE A 54 -11.47 -0.46 -10.65
C PHE A 54 -10.54 -1.40 -9.87
N ASN A 55 -9.30 -0.96 -9.69
CA ASN A 55 -8.28 -1.66 -8.91
C ASN A 55 -8.48 -1.42 -7.39
N GLY A 56 -9.46 -2.11 -6.80
CA GLY A 56 -9.76 -2.06 -5.38
C GLY A 56 -11.21 -1.69 -5.08
N LYS A 57 -11.76 -2.32 -4.04
CA LYS A 57 -13.17 -2.17 -3.64
C LYS A 57 -13.52 -0.74 -3.18
N CYS A 58 -12.64 -0.14 -2.38
CA CYS A 58 -12.86 1.20 -1.81
C CYS A 58 -13.09 2.28 -2.88
N ILE A 59 -12.30 2.28 -3.96
CA ILE A 59 -12.46 3.29 -5.02
C ILE A 59 -13.76 3.12 -5.81
N TYR A 60 -14.23 1.88 -6.00
CA TYR A 60 -15.50 1.63 -6.68
C TYR A 60 -16.70 1.96 -5.79
N GLU A 61 -16.63 1.69 -4.48
CA GLU A 61 -17.71 2.08 -3.54
C GLU A 61 -17.93 3.59 -3.55
N ILE A 62 -16.83 4.35 -3.57
CA ILE A 62 -16.85 5.81 -3.67
C ILE A 62 -17.41 6.22 -5.02
N PHE A 63 -16.88 5.69 -6.12
CA PHE A 63 -17.38 6.01 -7.46
C PHE A 63 -18.87 5.72 -7.60
N SER A 64 -19.33 4.55 -7.14
CA SER A 64 -20.73 4.12 -7.20
C SER A 64 -21.64 5.05 -6.41
N LYS A 65 -21.21 5.47 -5.22
CA LYS A 65 -21.98 6.39 -4.41
C LYS A 65 -22.10 7.77 -5.08
N GLU A 66 -20.99 8.28 -5.62
CA GLU A 66 -20.95 9.65 -6.16
C GLU A 66 -21.53 9.77 -7.55
N VAL A 67 -21.37 8.74 -8.38
CA VAL A 67 -21.81 8.76 -9.79
C VAL A 67 -23.18 8.13 -9.97
N PHE A 68 -23.47 7.02 -9.29
CA PHE A 68 -24.76 6.33 -9.42
C PHE A 68 -25.75 6.70 -8.31
N GLY A 69 -25.31 7.38 -7.25
CA GLY A 69 -26.14 7.59 -6.06
C GLY A 69 -26.43 6.31 -5.28
N ILE A 70 -25.73 5.21 -5.59
CA ILE A 70 -26.00 3.88 -5.03
C ILE A 70 -24.89 3.52 -4.05
N LYS A 71 -25.28 3.31 -2.78
CA LYS A 71 -24.43 2.69 -1.78
C LYS A 71 -24.52 1.16 -1.92
N ALA A 72 -23.51 0.54 -2.51
CA ALA A 72 -23.44 -0.91 -2.64
C ALA A 72 -23.40 -1.56 -1.24
N LYS A 73 -24.42 -2.36 -0.89
CA LYS A 73 -24.50 -3.06 0.41
C LYS A 73 -23.65 -4.34 0.41
N LYS A 74 -23.69 -5.07 -0.69
CA LYS A 74 -22.79 -6.18 -1.02
C LYS A 74 -22.20 -5.86 -2.38
N LEU A 75 -20.89 -5.98 -2.45
CA LEU A 75 -20.13 -5.62 -3.63
C LEU A 75 -19.17 -6.75 -3.91
N ASP A 76 -19.47 -7.46 -4.99
CA ASP A 76 -18.74 -8.61 -5.47
C ASP A 76 -17.73 -8.17 -6.53
N PHE A 77 -16.62 -8.88 -6.61
CA PHE A 77 -15.62 -8.65 -7.65
C PHE A 77 -16.13 -9.10 -9.02
N GLY A 78 -15.53 -8.57 -10.07
CA GLY A 78 -15.89 -8.86 -11.46
C GLY A 78 -16.76 -7.78 -12.10
N LEU A 79 -17.51 -8.18 -13.13
CA LEU A 79 -18.37 -7.29 -13.89
C LEU A 79 -19.50 -6.74 -13.02
N GLN A 80 -19.68 -5.43 -13.07
CA GLN A 80 -20.69 -4.73 -12.29
C GLN A 80 -21.95 -4.47 -13.13
N PRO A 81 -23.13 -4.40 -12.51
CA PRO A 81 -24.40 -4.22 -13.24
C PRO A 81 -24.57 -2.84 -13.88
N HIS A 82 -23.79 -1.85 -13.45
CA HIS A 82 -23.90 -0.47 -13.92
C HIS A 82 -22.77 -0.14 -14.92
N LYS A 83 -23.14 0.48 -16.05
CA LYS A 83 -22.20 1.11 -16.98
C LYS A 83 -21.92 2.55 -16.55
N VAL A 84 -20.80 3.11 -17.01
CA VAL A 84 -20.51 4.54 -16.79
C VAL A 84 -21.59 5.37 -17.51
N PRO A 85 -22.20 6.37 -16.85
CA PRO A 85 -23.31 7.14 -17.42
C PRO A 85 -22.95 7.77 -18.77
N GLU A 86 -23.90 7.78 -19.70
CA GLU A 86 -23.75 8.34 -21.05
C GLU A 86 -22.71 7.62 -21.94
N THR A 87 -22.31 6.40 -21.55
CA THR A 87 -21.36 5.59 -22.32
C THR A 87 -21.73 4.11 -22.33
N GLU A 88 -21.11 3.35 -23.23
CA GLU A 88 -21.13 1.88 -23.22
C GLU A 88 -20.01 1.25 -22.38
N THR A 89 -19.31 2.06 -21.58
CA THR A 89 -18.18 1.61 -20.76
C THR A 89 -18.67 0.72 -19.62
N MET A 90 -18.27 -0.56 -19.64
CA MET A 90 -18.57 -1.51 -18.57
C MET A 90 -17.72 -1.23 -17.33
N CYS A 91 -18.27 -1.38 -16.12
CA CYS A 91 -17.48 -1.30 -14.88
C CYS A 91 -17.05 -2.70 -14.44
N TYR A 92 -15.76 -2.89 -14.15
CA TYR A 92 -15.21 -4.15 -13.66
C TYR A 92 -14.41 -3.92 -12.38
N LEU A 93 -14.67 -4.69 -11.33
CA LEU A 93 -14.04 -4.52 -10.02
C LEU A 93 -13.03 -5.65 -9.74
N MET A 94 -11.82 -5.29 -9.32
CA MET A 94 -10.77 -6.23 -8.93
C MET A 94 -10.32 -5.97 -7.48
N PRO A 95 -9.71 -6.96 -6.81
CA PRO A 95 -8.97 -6.71 -5.59
C PRO A 95 -7.84 -5.72 -5.86
N SER A 96 -7.47 -4.95 -4.84
CA SER A 96 -6.37 -3.99 -4.98
C SER A 96 -5.07 -4.73 -5.27
N SER A 97 -4.32 -4.30 -6.29
CA SER A 97 -3.01 -4.87 -6.62
C SER A 97 -1.96 -4.60 -5.54
N SER A 98 -2.18 -3.64 -4.62
CA SER A 98 -1.27 -3.35 -3.51
C SER A 98 -1.02 -4.58 -2.63
N ALA A 99 0.24 -4.78 -2.23
CA ALA A 99 0.63 -5.80 -1.25
C ALA A 99 -0.01 -5.58 0.13
N ARG A 100 -0.50 -4.36 0.41
CA ARG A 100 -1.27 -4.05 1.64
C ARG A 100 -2.67 -4.65 1.65
N CYS A 101 -3.12 -5.26 0.56
CA CYS A 101 -4.43 -5.92 0.49
C CYS A 101 -4.42 -7.20 1.33
N ALA A 102 -4.89 -7.11 2.58
CA ALA A 102 -4.87 -8.21 3.52
C ALA A 102 -5.77 -9.39 3.13
N GLN A 103 -6.81 -9.16 2.31
CA GLN A 103 -7.70 -10.22 1.84
C GLN A 103 -7.09 -11.06 0.72
N PHE A 104 -6.13 -10.52 -0.04
CA PHE A 104 -5.47 -11.19 -1.16
C PHE A 104 -3.96 -10.99 -1.03
N PRO A 105 -3.30 -11.78 -0.17
CA PRO A 105 -1.94 -11.51 0.27
C PRO A 105 -0.89 -11.71 -0.84
N ARG A 106 -1.11 -12.63 -1.78
CA ARG A 106 -0.15 -12.93 -2.87
C ARG A 106 -0.68 -12.46 -4.22
N ALA A 107 0.24 -12.27 -5.18
CA ALA A 107 -0.12 -11.94 -6.55
C ALA A 107 -1.02 -13.02 -7.18
N GLN A 108 -0.68 -14.30 -6.99
CA GLN A 108 -1.47 -15.43 -7.50
C GLN A 108 -2.91 -15.43 -6.98
N ASP A 109 -3.17 -14.91 -5.78
CA ASP A 109 -4.52 -14.83 -5.23
C ASP A 109 -5.42 -13.82 -5.97
N LYS A 110 -4.82 -12.96 -6.81
CA LYS A 110 -5.51 -11.93 -7.60
C LYS A 110 -5.59 -12.26 -9.09
N VAL A 111 -4.75 -13.17 -9.58
CA VAL A 111 -4.62 -13.50 -11.02
C VAL A 111 -5.94 -13.94 -11.63
N HIS A 112 -6.78 -14.66 -10.87
CA HIS A 112 -8.13 -15.05 -11.28
C HIS A 112 -8.93 -13.90 -11.91
N TYR A 113 -8.92 -12.72 -11.29
CA TYR A 113 -9.67 -11.55 -11.76
C TYR A 113 -9.09 -10.96 -13.05
N TYR A 114 -7.78 -11.05 -13.26
CA TYR A 114 -7.14 -10.64 -14.51
C TYR A 114 -7.47 -11.60 -15.65
N ILE A 115 -7.57 -12.91 -15.37
CA ILE A 115 -7.99 -13.92 -16.35
C ILE A 115 -9.45 -13.66 -16.76
N LYS A 116 -10.35 -13.44 -15.80
CA LYS A 116 -11.75 -13.09 -16.08
C LYS A 116 -11.90 -11.75 -16.81
N LEU A 117 -11.06 -10.76 -16.51
CA LEU A 117 -11.00 -9.51 -17.28
C LEU A 117 -10.57 -9.75 -18.74
N LYS A 118 -9.58 -10.62 -18.96
CA LYS A 118 -9.15 -11.00 -20.32
C LYS A 118 -10.29 -11.68 -21.08
N GLU A 119 -10.99 -12.63 -20.47
CA GLU A 119 -12.16 -13.30 -21.06
C GLU A 119 -13.22 -12.28 -21.48
N LEU A 120 -13.59 -11.36 -20.58
CA LEU A 120 -14.55 -10.29 -20.86
C LEU A 120 -14.09 -9.40 -22.03
N ARG A 121 -12.81 -9.02 -22.06
CA ARG A 121 -12.25 -8.19 -23.13
C ARG A 121 -12.27 -8.93 -24.47
N ASP A 122 -11.93 -10.21 -24.50
CA ASP A 122 -11.91 -11.02 -25.71
C ASP A 122 -13.34 -11.22 -26.25
N GLN A 123 -14.32 -11.46 -25.36
CA GLN A 123 -15.76 -11.48 -25.70
C GLN A 123 -16.22 -10.16 -26.35
N LEU A 124 -15.87 -9.01 -25.75
CA LEU A 124 -16.23 -7.70 -26.30
C LEU A 124 -15.55 -7.39 -27.64
N LYS A 125 -14.40 -8.02 -27.92
CA LYS A 125 -13.70 -7.91 -29.21
C LYS A 125 -14.17 -8.95 -30.24
N GLY A 126 -15.06 -9.87 -29.87
CA GLY A 126 -15.47 -10.97 -30.73
C GLY A 126 -14.36 -11.99 -30.99
N ILE A 127 -13.33 -12.03 -30.14
CA ILE A 127 -12.23 -12.98 -30.27
C ILE A 127 -12.67 -14.29 -29.65
N SER A 128 -12.89 -15.31 -30.50
CA SER A 128 -13.17 -16.66 -30.02
C SER A 128 -11.89 -17.27 -29.44
N THR A 129 -11.86 -17.46 -28.12
CA THR A 129 -10.79 -18.18 -27.45
C THR A 129 -11.24 -19.62 -27.23
N THR A 130 -10.79 -20.53 -28.10
CA THR A 130 -10.96 -21.97 -27.91
C THR A 130 -9.90 -22.45 -26.93
N SER A 131 -10.15 -22.28 -25.63
CA SER A 131 -9.31 -22.87 -24.59
C SER A 131 -9.93 -24.18 -24.10
N GLU A 132 -9.14 -25.26 -24.17
CA GLU A 132 -9.48 -26.56 -23.59
C GLU A 132 -9.54 -26.49 -22.05
N VAL A 133 -8.73 -25.63 -21.45
CA VAL A 133 -8.68 -25.39 -20.00
C VAL A 133 -9.24 -24.01 -19.69
N LYS A 134 -10.23 -23.94 -18.79
CA LYS A 134 -10.84 -22.70 -18.31
C LYS A 134 -10.74 -22.62 -16.80
N GLU A 135 -10.25 -21.50 -16.29
CA GLU A 135 -10.29 -21.22 -14.87
C GLU A 135 -11.72 -20.85 -14.49
N VAL A 136 -12.39 -21.68 -13.68
CA VAL A 136 -13.80 -21.46 -13.31
C VAL A 136 -13.89 -20.74 -11.97
N GLU A 137 -13.16 -21.24 -10.97
CA GLU A 137 -13.18 -20.74 -9.60
C GLU A 137 -11.77 -20.83 -9.00
N TYR A 138 -11.45 -19.89 -8.11
CA TYR A 138 -10.21 -19.86 -7.34
C TYR A 138 -10.51 -19.66 -5.86
N THR A 139 -10.02 -20.59 -5.03
CA THR A 139 -10.16 -20.55 -3.57
C THR A 139 -8.81 -20.82 -2.91
N PHE A 140 -8.57 -20.20 -1.76
CA PHE A 140 -7.34 -20.40 -1.00
C PHE A 140 -7.58 -20.22 0.51
N ASP A 141 -6.70 -20.81 1.32
CA ASP A 141 -6.68 -20.55 2.76
C ASP A 141 -5.94 -19.23 3.05
N LEU A 142 -6.62 -18.31 3.74
CA LEU A 142 -6.10 -16.97 3.99
C LEU A 142 -4.89 -16.95 4.92
N GLN A 143 -4.85 -17.82 5.94
CA GLN A 143 -3.75 -17.84 6.90
C GLN A 143 -2.49 -18.40 6.24
N LEU A 144 -2.63 -19.53 5.56
CA LEU A 144 -1.53 -20.14 4.82
C LEU A 144 -0.99 -19.18 3.74
N ALA A 145 -1.86 -18.46 3.04
CA ALA A 145 -1.45 -17.50 2.02
C ALA A 145 -0.71 -16.28 2.61
N LYS A 146 -1.05 -15.84 3.84
CA LYS A 146 -0.32 -14.78 4.54
C LYS A 146 1.07 -15.24 4.98
N GLU A 147 1.18 -16.45 5.52
CA GLU A 147 2.46 -17.04 5.91
C GLU A 147 3.38 -17.21 4.70
N ASP A 148 2.84 -17.70 3.59
CA ASP A 148 3.56 -17.86 2.33
C ASP A 148 4.02 -16.51 1.75
N ALA A 149 3.17 -15.48 1.78
CA ALA A 149 3.55 -14.12 1.39
C ALA A 149 4.70 -13.57 2.25
N LYS A 150 4.66 -13.79 3.58
CA LYS A 150 5.73 -13.38 4.49
C LYS A 150 7.04 -14.10 4.16
N ARG A 151 6.99 -15.41 3.90
CA ARG A 151 8.16 -16.21 3.53
C ARG A 151 8.76 -15.76 2.19
N LEU A 152 7.93 -15.43 1.21
CA LEU A 152 8.38 -14.92 -0.09
C LEU A 152 9.05 -13.55 0.05
N ALA A 153 8.47 -12.64 0.84
CA ALA A 153 9.06 -11.31 1.09
C ALA A 153 10.45 -11.41 1.73
N ILE A 154 10.62 -12.30 2.72
CA ILE A 154 11.93 -12.54 3.37
C ILE A 154 12.94 -13.11 2.37
N LYS A 155 12.51 -14.00 1.46
CA LYS A 155 13.40 -14.65 0.49
C LYS A 155 13.84 -13.72 -0.65
N GLU A 156 13.02 -12.73 -1.01
CA GLU A 156 13.35 -11.71 -2.02
C GLU A 156 14.34 -10.65 -1.49
N GLU A 157 14.40 -10.45 -0.17
CA GLU A 157 15.44 -9.69 0.51
C GLU A 157 16.76 -10.49 0.48
N LYS A 158 17.35 -10.67 -0.70
CA LYS A 158 18.69 -11.23 -0.81
C LYS A 158 19.66 -10.25 -0.16
N TYR A 159 20.36 -10.75 0.86
CA TYR A 159 21.53 -10.13 1.47
C TYR A 159 22.42 -9.50 0.40
N ASP A 160 22.58 -8.17 0.44
CA ASP A 160 23.53 -7.45 -0.40
C ASP A 160 24.93 -7.68 0.20
N PRO A 161 25.84 -8.42 -0.48
CA PRO A 161 27.21 -8.60 -0.02
C PRO A 161 27.98 -7.27 0.09
N GLY A 162 27.47 -6.20 -0.53
CA GLY A 162 27.96 -4.83 -0.37
C GLY A 162 27.62 -4.20 0.98
N TYR A 163 26.67 -4.75 1.74
CA TYR A 163 26.32 -4.27 3.09
C TYR A 163 27.51 -4.43 4.06
N ASP A 164 28.17 -5.59 4.06
CA ASP A 164 29.39 -5.82 4.85
C ASP A 164 30.59 -5.00 4.35
N ALA A 165 30.62 -4.69 3.05
CA ALA A 165 31.69 -3.90 2.46
C ALA A 165 31.58 -2.40 2.81
N ALA A 166 30.35 -1.90 3.06
CA ALA A 166 30.09 -0.52 3.45
C ALA A 166 30.07 -0.32 4.99
N CYS A 167 29.61 -1.33 5.74
CA CYS A 167 29.64 -1.36 7.20
C CYS A 167 30.89 -2.08 7.71
N GLY A 168 32.07 -1.53 7.41
CA GLY A 168 33.35 -1.78 8.08
C GLY A 168 33.56 -3.19 8.66
N GLY A 169 34.16 -4.07 7.87
CA GLY A 169 34.53 -5.41 8.30
C GLY A 169 35.38 -5.48 9.58
N THR A 170 35.36 -6.69 10.14
CA THR A 170 36.20 -7.25 11.23
C THR A 170 35.74 -7.02 12.68
N PHE A 171 34.81 -7.86 13.15
CA PHE A 171 35.02 -8.48 14.46
C PHE A 171 36.19 -9.47 14.31
N GLY A 172 37.40 -8.94 14.42
CA GLY A 172 38.61 -9.73 14.51
C GLY A 172 38.62 -10.50 15.83
N GLU A 173 38.48 -11.81 15.72
CA GLU A 173 38.85 -12.77 16.75
C GLU A 173 40.36 -12.64 17.04
N LYS A 174 40.73 -12.15 18.23
CA LYS A 174 42.06 -12.32 18.85
C LYS A 174 41.97 -12.41 20.38
N THR A 175 42.12 -13.64 20.87
CA THR A 175 42.97 -14.11 21.98
C THR A 175 43.44 -13.14 23.08
N ASP A 176 43.17 -13.54 24.33
CA ASP A 176 43.94 -13.42 25.58
C ASP A 176 44.93 -12.25 25.81
N GLY A 177 44.75 -11.56 26.94
CA GLY A 177 45.81 -10.79 27.59
C GLY A 177 45.33 -9.65 28.49
N ASP A 178 45.47 -9.83 29.80
CA ASP A 178 45.37 -8.80 30.85
C ASP A 178 46.00 -7.45 30.44
N ASN A 179 45.28 -6.34 30.67
CA ASN A 179 45.79 -5.25 31.51
C ASN A 179 44.75 -4.15 31.75
N GLN A 180 44.44 -3.98 33.03
CA GLN A 180 43.71 -2.88 33.65
C GLN A 180 44.59 -1.62 33.74
N CYS A 181 44.07 -0.43 33.40
CA CYS A 181 44.64 0.89 33.73
C CYS A 181 43.47 1.91 33.76
N ASN A 182 42.84 2.30 34.87
CA ASN A 182 43.24 3.13 36.03
C ASN A 182 43.54 4.62 35.74
N PHE A 183 42.55 5.45 36.12
CA PHE A 183 42.52 6.86 36.60
C PHE A 183 43.75 7.79 36.54
N SER A 184 43.52 9.03 36.07
CA SER A 184 43.60 10.32 36.81
C SER A 184 43.87 11.48 35.85
N ALA A 185 42.97 12.45 35.70
CA ALA A 185 42.77 13.68 36.48
C ALA A 185 43.70 14.84 36.05
N ASN A 186 43.10 16.00 35.70
CA ASN A 186 43.44 17.33 36.22
C ASN A 186 42.55 18.42 35.56
N GLY A 187 41.79 19.15 36.38
CA GLY A 187 41.21 20.47 36.05
C GLY A 187 42.29 21.57 36.06
N PRO A 188 41.95 22.87 35.89
CA PRO A 188 41.01 23.56 36.79
C PRO A 188 40.09 24.65 36.17
N ASP A 189 39.02 24.99 36.89
CA ASP A 189 38.23 26.25 36.84
C ASP A 189 38.95 27.36 37.67
N PRO A 190 38.64 28.69 37.62
CA PRO A 190 37.27 29.26 37.65
C PRO A 190 37.02 30.69 37.06
N GLU A 191 35.77 31.15 37.25
CA GLU A 191 35.28 32.53 37.44
C GLU A 191 34.71 33.39 36.27
N ASN A 192 33.37 33.52 36.30
CA ASN A 192 32.54 34.75 36.43
C ASN A 192 32.04 35.56 35.20
N THR A 193 30.79 36.03 35.37
CA THR A 193 30.06 37.19 34.78
C THR A 193 29.04 36.96 33.64
N ASP A 194 27.80 37.39 33.92
CA ASP A 194 26.62 37.63 33.07
C ASP A 194 26.93 38.33 31.74
N TYR A 195 26.10 38.20 30.68
CA TYR A 195 25.32 39.26 29.99
C TYR A 195 24.41 38.64 28.90
N ASN A 196 23.20 39.19 28.79
CA ASN A 196 22.15 38.91 27.82
C ASN A 196 22.45 39.57 26.45
N THR A 197 22.17 38.94 25.29
CA THR A 197 21.61 39.56 24.05
C THR A 197 21.58 38.58 22.85
N GLN A 198 20.37 38.36 22.35
CA GLN A 198 19.89 38.02 20.99
C GLN A 198 20.86 37.48 19.90
N GLY A 199 20.49 36.34 19.32
CA GLY A 199 20.90 35.92 17.97
C GLY A 199 20.54 34.46 17.65
N SER A 200 19.52 34.24 16.81
CA SER A 200 19.35 32.99 16.03
C SER A 200 20.08 33.21 14.70
N PRO A 201 20.72 32.22 14.01
CA PRO A 201 20.06 30.97 13.59
C PRO A 201 20.94 29.69 13.53
N PHE A 202 20.27 28.56 13.32
CA PHE A 202 20.79 27.32 12.71
C PHE A 202 21.54 26.28 13.58
N ALA A 203 20.87 25.13 13.73
CA ALA A 203 21.37 23.74 13.72
C ALA A 203 22.56 23.31 14.60
N GLN A 204 22.28 22.37 15.52
CA GLN A 204 23.00 21.09 15.69
C GLN A 204 22.29 20.27 16.79
N ILE A 205 21.62 19.17 16.42
CA ILE A 205 21.20 18.13 17.37
C ILE A 205 22.34 17.12 17.44
N PRO A 206 22.86 16.77 18.64
CA PRO A 206 23.87 15.73 18.77
C PRO A 206 23.30 14.35 18.40
N ASP A 207 23.99 13.67 17.48
CA ASP A 207 23.81 12.25 17.18
C ASP A 207 23.94 11.39 18.44
N GLY A 208 23.11 10.34 18.55
CA GLY A 208 23.49 9.16 19.33
C GLY A 208 22.57 8.64 20.44
N GLN A 209 21.25 8.88 20.41
CA GLN A 209 20.32 8.15 21.29
C GLN A 209 19.14 7.53 20.53
N TRP A 210 19.41 6.49 19.74
CA TRP A 210 18.36 5.55 19.33
C TRP A 210 18.11 4.59 20.49
N MET A 211 17.06 4.85 21.27
CA MET A 211 16.58 3.89 22.26
C MET A 211 16.02 2.66 21.55
N THR A 212 16.68 1.52 21.77
CA THR A 212 16.13 0.18 21.65
C THR A 212 14.97 0.03 22.65
N GLN A 213 13.74 0.27 22.20
CA GLN A 213 12.56 -0.18 22.95
C GLN A 213 11.61 -0.96 22.05
N SER A 214 11.37 -2.20 22.46
CA SER A 214 10.48 -3.18 21.85
C SER A 214 9.02 -2.75 21.95
N PHE A 215 8.32 -2.75 20.82
CA PHE A 215 6.90 -2.39 20.68
C PHE A 215 5.95 -3.51 21.15
N THR A 216 6.04 -3.92 22.42
CA THR A 216 5.14 -4.97 22.96
C THR A 216 4.30 -4.56 24.15
N ASP A 217 4.52 -3.39 24.76
CA ASP A 217 3.62 -2.88 25.80
C ASP A 217 2.97 -1.60 25.31
N HIS A 218 1.67 -1.44 25.58
CA HIS A 218 0.71 -0.38 25.20
C HIS A 218 -0.46 -0.85 24.30
N ILE A 219 -1.10 -1.96 24.68
CA ILE A 219 -2.51 -2.21 24.33
C ILE A 219 -3.34 -1.88 25.58
N PRO A 220 -4.20 -0.85 25.58
CA PRO A 220 -5.16 -0.65 26.67
C PRO A 220 -6.30 -1.68 26.58
N ASP A 221 -6.54 -2.37 27.69
CA ASP A 221 -7.68 -3.27 27.91
C ASP A 221 -9.01 -2.52 27.77
N ILE A 222 -9.89 -2.99 26.87
CA ILE A 222 -11.31 -2.58 26.86
C ILE A 222 -12.11 -3.71 27.50
N GLY A 223 -12.21 -3.63 28.82
CA GLY A 223 -13.15 -4.40 29.62
C GLY A 223 -14.59 -3.96 29.33
N THR A 224 -15.43 -4.96 29.04
CA THR A 224 -16.88 -5.06 29.24
C THR A 224 -17.57 -3.89 29.96
N TYR A 225 -18.52 -3.24 29.25
CA TYR A 225 -19.75 -2.72 29.87
C TYR A 225 -20.96 -3.19 29.07
N ASN A 226 -21.79 -3.99 29.72
CA ASN A 226 -23.10 -4.43 29.29
C ASN A 226 -24.07 -4.15 30.47
N MET A 227 -25.33 -3.86 30.14
CA MET A 227 -26.47 -3.46 31.00
C MET A 227 -26.49 -1.96 31.40
N GLN A 228 -27.57 -1.20 31.18
CA GLN A 228 -28.93 -1.49 31.63
C GLN A 228 -30.02 -0.73 30.83
N GLN A 229 -31.15 -1.41 30.61
CA GLN A 229 -32.45 -0.84 30.25
C GLN A 229 -33.02 0.01 31.40
N GLN A 230 -33.78 1.06 31.09
CA GLN A 230 -35.10 1.38 31.68
C GLN A 230 -35.64 2.73 31.16
N GLY A 231 -36.95 2.78 30.85
CA GLY A 231 -37.77 3.99 30.83
C GLY A 231 -38.22 4.45 29.45
#